data_AF-A0A8J6UVK5-F1
#
_entry.id   AF-A0A8J6UVK5-F1
#
_cell.length_a   1.000
_cell.length_b   1.000
_cell.length_c   1.000
_cell.angle_alpha   90.00
_cell.angle_beta   90.00
_cell.angle_gamma   90.00
#
_symmetry.space_group_name_H-M   'P 1'
#
loop_
_entity.id
_entity.type
_entity.pdbx_description
1 polymer ?
#
loop_
_entity_poly.entity_id
_entity_poly.type
_entity_poly.pdbx_seq_one_letter_code
_entity_poly.pdbx_strand_id
1 'polypeptide(L)'
;MLINADEILDLIAEVGTELQLCVAATTELINVEYGIPEERSLACRPVRGYVIPDRFGEMQLAAQDETRSGGFIAYVSATDFSRSELSEHSYLSYQSRLYELEYLQGIEHRGTVMLHKLRIRLPRSTPSVHQPDSIIQFN
;
A
#
# COMPACT_ATOMS: atom_id res chain seq x y z
N MET A 1 -2.92 -16.52 29.13
CA MET A 1 -3.04 -17.00 27.74
C MET A 1 -2.17 -16.08 26.90
N LEU A 2 -1.04 -16.58 26.39
CA LEU A 2 -0.08 -15.82 25.61
C LEU A 2 -0.39 -16.11 24.15
N ILE A 3 -1.01 -15.16 23.45
CA ILE A 3 -1.23 -15.29 22.01
C ILE A 3 0.14 -15.27 21.33
N ASN A 4 0.47 -16.31 20.58
CA ASN A 4 1.75 -16.41 19.87
C ASN A 4 1.74 -15.49 18.63
N ALA A 5 2.91 -15.07 18.16
CA ALA A 5 3.03 -14.23 16.97
C ALA A 5 2.39 -14.91 15.74
N ASP A 6 2.53 -16.22 15.62
CA ASP A 6 1.93 -17.02 14.54
C ASP A 6 0.39 -16.96 14.57
N GLU A 7 -0.21 -17.00 15.76
CA GLU A 7 -1.68 -16.91 15.92
C GLU A 7 -2.21 -15.52 15.53
N ILE A 8 -1.43 -14.45 15.78
CA ILE A 8 -1.77 -13.09 15.34
C ILE A 8 -1.70 -13.01 13.81
N LEU A 9 -0.69 -13.63 13.19
CA LEU A 9 -0.53 -13.64 11.75
C LEU A 9 -1.60 -14.48 11.05
N ASP A 10 -2.00 -15.61 11.63
CA ASP A 10 -3.10 -16.44 11.14
C ASP A 10 -4.43 -15.70 11.22
N LEU A 11 -4.68 -14.97 12.32
CA LEU A 11 -5.87 -14.13 12.45
C LEU A 11 -5.88 -12.98 11.43
N ILE A 12 -4.72 -12.39 11.14
CA ILE A 12 -4.58 -11.38 10.07
C ILE A 12 -4.77 -12.02 8.70
N ALA A 13 -4.36 -13.27 8.48
CA ALA A 13 -4.59 -13.94 7.19
C ALA A 13 -6.07 -14.31 7.00
N GLU A 14 -6.78 -14.65 8.07
CA GLU A 14 -8.20 -15.05 8.04
C GLU A 14 -9.17 -13.86 7.98
N VAL A 15 -8.83 -12.75 8.65
CA VAL A 15 -9.70 -11.55 8.78
C VAL A 15 -9.13 -10.34 8.02
N GLY A 16 -7.90 -10.44 7.52
CA GLY A 16 -7.20 -9.36 6.86
C GLY A 16 -7.82 -8.97 5.53
N THR A 17 -7.47 -7.76 5.10
CA THR A 17 -7.97 -7.21 3.85
C THR A 17 -7.03 -7.57 2.71
N GLU A 18 -7.56 -7.65 1.48
CA GLU A 18 -6.71 -7.87 0.30
C GLU A 18 -5.79 -6.65 0.11
N LEU A 19 -4.52 -6.82 0.51
CA LEU A 19 -3.47 -5.82 0.41
C LEU A 19 -2.38 -6.30 -0.55
N GLN A 20 -1.95 -5.41 -1.44
CA GLN A 20 -0.81 -5.67 -2.29
C GLN A 20 0.20 -4.52 -2.19
N LEU A 21 1.46 -4.86 -1.93
CA LEU A 21 2.56 -3.91 -2.02
C LEU A 21 3.00 -3.85 -3.49
N CYS A 22 2.93 -2.66 -4.07
CA CYS A 22 3.29 -2.40 -5.46
C CYS A 22 4.51 -1.48 -5.51
N VAL A 23 5.44 -1.76 -6.42
CA VAL A 23 6.59 -0.88 -6.67
C VAL A 23 6.59 -0.52 -8.15
N ALA A 24 6.67 0.78 -8.45
CA ALA A 24 6.86 1.22 -9.83
C ALA A 24 8.31 1.00 -10.25
N ALA A 25 8.49 0.29 -11.37
CA ALA A 25 9.78 0.06 -11.99
C ALA A 25 9.77 0.68 -13.40
N THR A 26 10.79 1.48 -13.71
CA THR A 26 11.03 2.00 -15.05
C THR A 26 11.51 0.84 -15.92
N THR A 27 10.78 0.53 -17.00
CA THR A 27 11.05 -0.64 -17.85
C THR A 27 11.85 -0.32 -19.10
N GLU A 28 11.87 0.94 -19.54
CA GLU A 28 12.57 1.34 -20.76
C GLU A 28 13.57 2.48 -20.56
N LEU A 29 14.65 2.44 -21.34
CA LEU A 29 15.67 3.50 -21.39
C LEU A 29 15.07 4.74 -22.06
N ILE A 30 14.97 5.82 -21.30
CA ILE A 30 14.48 7.12 -21.77
C ILE A 30 15.33 7.59 -22.96
N ASN A 31 14.67 7.93 -24.07
CA ASN A 31 15.31 8.67 -25.15
C ASN A 31 14.55 9.97 -25.44
N VAL A 32 14.89 11.02 -24.68
CA VAL A 32 14.27 12.34 -24.73
C VAL A 32 14.37 12.96 -26.13
N GLU A 33 15.44 12.63 -26.88
CA GLU A 33 15.69 13.17 -28.22
C GLU A 33 14.66 12.70 -29.26
N TYR A 34 14.03 11.54 -29.04
CA TYR A 34 13.02 10.96 -29.93
C TYR A 34 11.59 11.05 -29.37
N GLY A 35 11.40 11.70 -28.22
CA GLY A 35 10.09 11.89 -27.60
C GLY A 35 9.45 10.58 -27.08
N ILE A 36 10.24 9.55 -26.80
CA ILE A 36 9.74 8.29 -26.24
C ILE A 36 9.43 8.51 -24.74
N PRO A 37 8.16 8.41 -24.30
CA PRO A 37 7.80 8.58 -22.90
C PRO A 37 8.34 7.44 -22.05
N GLU A 38 8.52 7.70 -20.76
CA GLU A 38 8.95 6.68 -19.81
C GLU A 38 7.84 5.63 -19.61
N GLU A 39 8.10 4.38 -19.99
CA GLU A 39 7.23 3.27 -19.59
C GLU A 39 7.52 2.87 -18.14
N ARG A 40 6.45 2.88 -17.33
CA ARG A 40 6.48 2.43 -15.94
C ARG A 40 5.57 1.23 -15.77
N SER A 41 6.13 0.13 -15.27
CA SER A 41 5.36 -1.04 -14.85
C SER A 41 5.20 -1.05 -13.34
N LEU A 42 4.11 -1.65 -12.85
CA LEU A 42 3.90 -1.90 -11.43
C LEU A 42 4.11 -3.38 -11.12
N ALA A 43 5.10 -3.67 -10.28
CA ALA A 43 5.29 -5.00 -9.72
C ALA A 43 4.57 -5.07 -8.37
N CYS A 44 3.47 -5.82 -8.31
CA CYS A 44 2.66 -5.98 -7.09
C CYS A 44 2.81 -7.38 -6.51
N ARG A 45 2.87 -7.47 -5.17
CA ARG A 45 2.86 -8.74 -4.43
C ARG A 45 1.91 -8.68 -3.24
N PRO A 46 1.25 -9.78 -2.88
CA PRO A 46 0.37 -9.82 -1.71
C PRO A 46 1.18 -9.59 -0.43
N VAL A 47 0.59 -8.87 0.53
CA VAL A 47 1.14 -8.67 1.87
C VAL A 47 0.04 -8.86 2.91
N ARG A 48 0.36 -9.49 4.04
CA ARG A 48 -0.59 -9.65 5.14
C ARG A 48 -0.70 -8.37 5.95
N GLY A 49 -1.92 -7.97 6.25
CA GLY A 49 -2.18 -6.79 7.05
C GLY A 49 -3.65 -6.42 7.12
N TYR A 50 -3.91 -5.28 7.75
CA TYR A 50 -5.23 -4.68 7.82
C TYR A 50 -5.14 -3.16 7.75
N VAL A 51 -6.25 -2.53 7.36
CA VAL A 51 -6.35 -1.08 7.19
C VAL A 51 -7.45 -0.55 8.08
N ILE A 52 -7.18 0.55 8.78
CA ILE A 52 -8.16 1.28 9.59
C ILE A 52 -8.16 2.77 9.18
N PRO A 53 -9.28 3.49 9.32
CA PRO A 53 -9.28 4.95 9.24
C PRO A 53 -8.28 5.59 10.22
N ASP A 54 -7.54 6.62 9.79
CA ASP A 54 -6.59 7.36 10.66
C ASP A 54 -7.32 8.11 11.80
N ARG A 55 -8.62 8.37 11.66
CA ARG A 55 -9.48 8.98 12.69
C ARG A 55 -10.36 7.92 13.37
N PHE A 56 -9.82 7.23 14.37
CA PHE A 56 -10.60 6.41 15.31
C PHE A 56 -10.90 7.13 16.64
N GLY A 57 -10.71 8.46 16.69
CA GLY A 57 -10.89 9.27 17.91
C GLY A 57 -12.22 9.99 18.07
N GLU A 58 -13.12 9.99 17.09
CA GLU A 58 -14.38 10.75 17.16
C GLU A 58 -15.58 9.91 16.72
N MET A 59 -15.90 8.89 17.53
CA MET A 59 -17.30 8.49 17.67
C MET A 59 -18.00 9.60 18.46
N GLN A 60 -18.49 10.63 17.76
CA GLN A 60 -19.64 11.51 18.08
C GLN A 60 -19.42 12.94 17.54
N LEU A 61 -20.42 13.43 16.78
CA LEU A 61 -20.75 14.84 16.58
C LEU A 61 -19.83 15.70 15.69
N ALA A 62 -19.71 15.38 14.40
CA ALA A 62 -19.47 16.41 13.39
C ALA A 62 -20.00 15.98 12.02
N ALA A 63 -21.30 16.19 11.82
CA ALA A 63 -21.83 16.37 10.48
C ALA A 63 -21.22 17.65 9.91
N GLN A 64 -20.69 17.56 8.68
CA GLN A 64 -20.16 18.67 7.86
C GLN A 64 -18.82 19.24 8.35
N ASP A 65 -17.71 18.82 7.71
CA ASP A 65 -16.87 19.69 6.84
C ASP A 65 -15.43 19.20 6.54
N GLU A 66 -15.08 17.90 6.67
CA GLU A 66 -13.71 17.44 6.32
C GLU A 66 -13.60 16.08 5.61
N THR A 67 -14.52 15.82 4.68
CA THR A 67 -14.55 14.60 3.84
C THR A 67 -13.52 14.61 2.68
N ARG A 68 -12.42 15.37 2.74
CA ARG A 68 -11.51 15.55 1.57
C ARG A 68 -10.07 15.05 1.70
N SER A 69 -9.65 14.50 2.83
CA SER A 69 -8.31 13.88 2.93
C SER A 69 -8.26 12.72 3.93
N GLY A 70 -9.27 11.85 3.95
CA GLY A 70 -9.30 10.68 4.83
C GLY A 70 -8.11 9.75 4.56
N GLY A 71 -7.03 9.94 5.31
CA GLY A 71 -5.91 9.01 5.35
C GLY A 71 -6.33 7.74 6.07
N PHE A 72 -5.72 6.62 5.69
CA PHE A 72 -5.86 5.37 6.40
C PHE A 72 -4.53 5.00 7.05
N ILE A 73 -4.59 4.15 8.06
CA ILE A 73 -3.43 3.50 8.65
C ILE A 73 -3.47 2.04 8.24
N ALA A 74 -2.41 1.59 7.59
CA ALA A 74 -2.18 0.18 7.30
C ALA A 74 -1.21 -0.40 8.32
N TYR A 75 -1.51 -1.59 8.82
CA TYR A 75 -0.60 -2.41 9.60
C TYR A 75 -0.23 -3.62 8.75
N VAL A 76 1.04 -3.72 8.38
CA VAL A 76 1.54 -4.77 7.48
C VAL A 76 2.51 -5.67 8.23
N SER A 77 2.45 -6.98 8.00
CA SER A 77 3.35 -7.95 8.63
C SER A 77 4.82 -7.66 8.31
N ALA A 78 5.67 -7.68 9.34
CA ALA A 78 7.12 -7.57 9.18
C ALA A 78 7.75 -8.78 8.48
N THR A 79 7.04 -9.91 8.40
CA THR A 79 7.46 -11.08 7.60
C THR A 79 7.34 -10.84 6.11
N ASP A 80 6.40 -9.99 5.71
CA ASP A 80 6.04 -9.77 4.32
C ASP A 80 6.57 -8.43 3.83
N PHE A 81 7.03 -7.55 4.70
CA PHE A 81 7.49 -6.22 4.31
C PHE A 81 8.59 -5.76 5.26
N SER A 82 9.70 -5.30 4.68
CA SER A 82 10.77 -4.62 5.38
C SER A 82 10.73 -3.12 5.10
N ARG A 83 11.06 -2.30 6.11
CA ARG A 83 11.22 -0.85 5.94
C ARG A 83 12.17 -0.48 4.79
N SER A 84 13.19 -1.29 4.52
CA SER A 84 14.15 -1.04 3.43
C SER A 84 13.55 -1.12 2.02
N GLU A 85 12.38 -1.76 1.88
CA GLU A 85 11.65 -1.84 0.60
C GLU A 85 10.77 -0.59 0.34
N LEU A 86 10.68 0.31 1.32
CA LEU A 86 9.90 1.54 1.17
C LEU A 86 10.69 2.56 0.36
N SER A 87 10.17 2.89 -0.81
CA SER A 87 10.68 3.92 -1.71
C SER A 87 9.59 4.95 -2.00
N GLU A 88 9.97 6.06 -2.61
CA GLU A 88 9.02 7.07 -3.12
C GLU A 88 8.11 6.52 -4.23
N HIS A 89 8.45 5.35 -4.77
CA HIS A 89 7.72 4.64 -5.83
C HIS A 89 6.98 3.40 -5.30
N SER A 90 6.91 3.25 -3.98
CA SER A 90 6.18 2.16 -3.32
C SER A 90 4.76 2.60 -3.00
N TYR A 91 3.79 1.78 -3.39
CA TYR A 91 2.36 2.00 -3.21
C TYR A 91 1.73 0.79 -2.51
N LEU A 92 0.63 1.03 -1.80
CA LEU A 92 -0.22 -0.05 -1.30
C LEU A 92 -1.54 -0.05 -2.07
N SER A 93 -1.87 -1.20 -2.67
CA SER A 93 -3.18 -1.46 -3.24
C SER A 93 -4.14 -1.89 -2.16
N TYR A 94 -5.25 -1.17 -2.03
CA TYR A 94 -6.34 -1.47 -1.11
C TYR A 94 -7.67 -1.11 -1.79
N GLN A 95 -8.64 -2.02 -1.82
CA GLN A 95 -9.93 -1.82 -2.50
C GLN A 95 -9.78 -1.35 -3.96
N SER A 96 -8.87 -1.97 -4.70
CA SER A 96 -8.55 -1.65 -6.10
C SER A 96 -8.06 -0.20 -6.32
N ARG A 97 -7.52 0.45 -5.30
CA ARG A 97 -6.91 1.78 -5.37
C ARG A 97 -5.48 1.74 -4.86
N LEU A 98 -4.60 2.48 -5.52
CA LEU A 98 -3.21 2.66 -5.09
C LEU A 98 -3.10 3.86 -4.16
N TYR A 99 -2.39 3.67 -3.05
CA TYR A 99 -2.10 4.69 -2.05
C TYR A 99 -0.60 4.89 -1.90
N GLU A 100 -0.18 6.14 -1.76
CA GLU A 100 1.19 6.49 -1.33
C GLU A 100 1.41 6.06 0.12
N LEU A 101 2.63 5.62 0.42
CA LEU A 101 3.04 5.09 1.71
C LEU A 101 3.91 6.09 2.48
N GLU A 102 3.52 6.39 3.72
CA GLU A 102 4.34 7.11 4.70
C GLU A 102 4.64 6.16 5.87
N TYR A 103 5.92 5.84 6.07
CA TYR A 103 6.32 5.00 7.19
C TYR A 103 6.18 5.76 8.52
N LEU A 104 5.45 5.19 9.48
CA LEU A 104 5.30 5.78 10.80
C LEU A 104 6.19 5.10 11.84
N GLN A 105 6.01 3.79 12.06
CA GLN A 105 6.71 3.05 13.11
C GLN A 105 6.70 1.54 12.89
N GLY A 106 7.66 0.85 13.51
CA GLY A 106 7.60 -0.59 13.73
C GLY A 106 6.90 -0.87 15.06
N ILE A 107 6.03 -1.88 15.10
CA ILE A 107 5.38 -2.36 16.31
C ILE A 107 6.11 -3.60 16.76
N GLU A 108 6.74 -3.49 17.92
CA GLU A 108 7.58 -4.54 18.47
C GLU A 108 6.83 -5.39 19.49
N HIS A 109 7.11 -6.67 19.48
CA HIS A 109 6.79 -7.59 20.56
C HIS A 109 8.07 -8.30 21.00
N ARG A 110 8.44 -8.14 22.28
CA ARG A 110 9.66 -8.74 22.86
C ARG A 110 10.95 -8.38 22.10
N GLY A 111 11.05 -7.13 21.63
CA GLY A 111 12.22 -6.63 20.89
C GLY A 111 12.30 -7.07 19.44
N THR A 112 11.27 -7.75 18.92
CA THR A 112 11.16 -8.10 17.49
C THR A 112 10.02 -7.32 16.86
N VAL A 113 10.27 -6.68 15.72
CA VAL A 113 9.21 -6.00 14.96
C VAL A 113 8.27 -7.04 14.36
N MET A 114 6.98 -6.95 14.69
CA MET A 114 5.94 -7.85 14.19
C MET A 114 5.11 -7.20 13.08
N LEU A 115 4.86 -5.89 13.19
CA LEU A 115 4.05 -5.13 12.24
C LEU A 115 4.73 -3.80 11.90
N HIS A 116 4.55 -3.34 10.67
CA HIS A 116 4.87 -1.98 10.25
C HIS A 116 3.59 -1.17 10.15
N LYS A 117 3.55 -0.05 10.88
CA LYS A 117 2.48 0.94 10.82
C LYS A 117 2.82 1.96 9.73
N LEU A 118 1.98 2.02 8.71
CA LEU A 118 2.10 2.91 7.57
C LEU A 118 0.88 3.83 7.55
N ARG A 119 1.07 5.11 7.23
CA ARG A 119 -0.03 5.96 6.80
C ARG A 119 -0.13 5.86 5.29
N ILE A 120 -1.34 5.60 4.80
CA ILE A 120 -1.63 5.51 3.38
C ILE A 120 -2.57 6.64 2.97
N ARG A 121 -2.24 7.32 1.87
CA ARG A 121 -2.99 8.46 1.35
C ARG A 121 -3.16 8.35 -0.16
N LEU A 122 -4.22 8.94 -0.69
CA LEU A 122 -4.39 9.01 -2.13
C LEU A 122 -3.19 9.75 -2.74
N PRO A 123 -2.64 9.26 -3.86
CA PRO A 123 -1.49 9.86 -4.48
C PRO A 123 -1.77 11.30 -4.88
N ARG A 124 -0.81 12.21 -4.66
CA ARG A 124 -0.96 13.63 -5.04
C ARG A 124 -0.95 13.82 -6.56
N SER A 125 -0.35 12.88 -7.27
CA SER A 125 -0.31 12.76 -8.72
C SER A 125 -0.56 11.30 -9.07
N THR A 126 -1.61 11.03 -9.85
CA THR A 126 -1.95 9.68 -10.29
C THR A 126 -0.74 9.10 -11.05
N PRO A 127 -0.16 7.97 -10.64
CA PRO A 127 0.83 7.31 -11.48
C PRO A 127 0.13 6.95 -12.80
N SER A 128 0.69 7.41 -13.93
CA SER A 128 0.23 7.04 -15.26
C SER A 128 0.53 5.56 -15.49
N VAL A 129 -0.37 4.69 -15.04
CA VAL A 129 -0.32 3.27 -15.33
C VAL A 129 -1.02 3.10 -16.68
N HIS A 130 -0.26 3.01 -17.75
CA HIS A 130 -0.82 2.45 -18.98
C HIS A 130 -1.06 0.96 -18.72
N GLN A 131 -2.33 0.59 -18.57
CA GLN A 131 -2.74 -0.79 -18.80
C GLN A 131 -2.32 -1.15 -20.23
N PRO A 132 -1.62 -2.27 -20.45
CA PRO A 132 -1.41 -2.73 -21.82
C PRO A 132 -2.80 -2.98 -22.43
N ASP A 133 -3.14 -2.18 -23.43
CA ASP A 133 -4.37 -2.34 -24.21
C ASP A 133 -4.42 -3.79 -24.69
N SER A 134 -5.50 -4.45 -24.32
CA SER A 134 -5.79 -5.81 -24.76
C SER A 134 -5.78 -5.82 -26.29
N ILE A 135 -4.90 -6.65 -26.84
CA ILE A 135 -4.66 -6.88 -28.27
C ILE A 135 -6.00 -6.89 -29.02
N ILE A 136 -6.13 -6.00 -29.99
CA ILE A 136 -7.21 -6.02 -30.99
C ILE A 136 -7.14 -7.38 -31.70
N GLN A 137 -8.06 -8.29 -31.38
CA GLN A 137 -8.26 -9.49 -32.17
C GLN A 137 -8.98 -9.08 -33.47
N PHE A 138 -8.20 -8.92 -34.53
CA PHE A 138 -8.72 -9.13 -35.88
C PHE A 138 -8.67 -10.62 -36.18
N ASN A 139 -9.85 -11.25 -36.25
CA ASN A 139 -10.25 -12.22 -37.28
C ASN A 139 -11.66 -12.75 -37.02
#